data_AF-A0A949AAZ9-F1
#
_entry.id   AF-A0A949AAZ9-F1
#
_cell.length_a   1.000
_cell.length_b   1.000
_cell.length_c   1.000
_cell.angle_alpha   90.00
_cell.angle_beta   90.00
_cell.angle_gamma   90.00
#
_symmetry.space_group_name_H-M   'P 1'
#
loop_
_entity.id
_entity.type
_entity.pdbx_description
1 polymer ?
#
loop_
_entity_poly.entity_id
_entity_poly.type
_entity_poly.pdbx_seq_one_letter_code
_entity_poly.pdbx_strand_id
1 'polypeptide(L)'
;MEILQILNKFNGRGLDNYPQIQHNNLFKRIRDNFHFELFLKGSNMLFSPFYTQLRGESFPELTGFLSQNEEFLNSLKDFIVSSLFVYSAVIEENANYLINEQDIIIGRLMYREHSKFEVKFYSHYQDELQNSYNDKIYIGRIFIDLNKFEKEHLGLNEYFHSILEQNAKIQERALHKLRYYDDYKKPYLDEIDYLAKEVNSEALERIKLFPKSNFKKASTVALIESIDNLLHIQNLMLELKDFTLEFENKLRLGEETNYVKYLFKFSKDLINDIKYLSKLYYLISNKISKYSII
;
A
#
# COMPACT_ATOMS: atom_id res chain seq x y z
N MET A 1 -0.32 -17.33 14.47
CA MET A 1 0.64 -17.19 15.59
C MET A 1 1.95 -16.58 15.12
N GLU A 2 2.39 -16.87 13.89
CA GLU A 2 3.61 -16.33 13.28
C GLU A 2 3.77 -14.81 13.39
N ILE A 3 2.74 -14.01 13.06
CA ILE A 3 2.81 -12.54 13.17
C ILE A 3 3.17 -12.08 14.58
N LEU A 4 2.50 -12.58 15.63
CA LEU A 4 2.80 -12.19 17.01
C LEU A 4 4.21 -12.61 17.43
N GLN A 5 4.69 -13.77 16.97
CA GLN A 5 6.05 -14.22 17.25
C GLN A 5 7.10 -13.31 16.61
N ILE A 6 6.87 -12.86 15.38
CA ILE A 6 7.76 -11.92 14.69
C ILE A 6 7.74 -10.55 15.37
N LEU A 7 6.56 -10.00 15.67
CA LEU A 7 6.44 -8.71 16.33
C LEU A 7 7.06 -8.74 17.74
N ASN A 8 6.94 -9.85 18.47
CA ASN A 8 7.58 -10.03 19.77
C ASN A 8 9.12 -9.99 19.74
N LYS A 9 9.76 -10.16 18.56
CA LYS A 9 11.22 -9.97 18.44
C LYS A 9 11.63 -8.51 18.68
N PHE A 10 10.69 -7.58 18.55
CA PHE A 10 10.86 -6.16 18.79
C PHE A 10 10.27 -5.72 20.15
N ASN A 11 9.94 -6.68 21.03
CA ASN A 11 9.29 -6.40 22.30
C ASN A 11 10.13 -5.49 23.21
N GLY A 12 9.47 -4.54 23.87
CA GLY A 12 10.05 -3.65 24.86
C GLY A 12 11.05 -2.63 24.29
N ARG A 13 11.11 -2.45 22.96
CA ARG A 13 11.91 -1.41 22.32
C ARG A 13 11.09 -0.73 21.24
N GLY A 14 10.98 0.60 21.31
CA GLY A 14 10.51 1.38 20.17
C GLY A 14 11.42 1.18 18.96
N LEU A 15 10.83 1.17 17.77
CA LEU A 15 11.56 1.38 16.52
C LEU A 15 12.15 2.79 16.54
N ASP A 16 13.44 2.92 16.24
CA ASP A 16 14.18 4.18 16.18
C ASP A 16 14.86 4.39 14.82
N ASN A 17 14.71 3.43 13.91
CA ASN A 17 15.37 3.34 12.61
C ASN A 17 14.61 4.06 11.49
N TYR A 18 13.80 5.08 11.80
CA TYR A 18 13.04 5.87 10.82
C TYR A 18 13.22 7.38 11.08
N PRO A 19 13.13 8.23 10.03
CA PRO A 19 13.31 9.66 10.18
C PRO A 19 12.14 10.31 10.93
N GLN A 20 12.46 11.33 11.74
CA GLN A 20 11.45 12.19 12.34
C GLN A 20 10.91 13.16 11.28
N ILE A 21 9.70 12.89 10.77
CA ILE A 21 9.08 13.67 9.71
C ILE A 21 8.08 14.67 10.31
N GLN A 22 8.18 15.93 9.89
CA GLN A 22 7.13 16.91 10.21
C GLN A 22 5.92 16.66 9.32
N HIS A 23 4.90 16.04 9.90
CA HIS A 23 3.64 15.74 9.21
C HIS A 23 2.69 16.94 9.15
N ASN A 24 1.94 17.04 8.06
CA ASN A 24 0.79 17.93 7.97
C ASN A 24 -0.37 17.41 8.85
N ASN A 25 -1.46 18.18 8.94
CA ASN A 25 -2.60 17.83 9.80
C ASN A 25 -3.29 16.52 9.40
N LEU A 26 -3.34 16.19 8.10
CA LEU A 26 -3.93 14.94 7.62
C LEU A 26 -3.15 13.73 8.15
N PHE A 27 -1.82 13.72 8.00
CA PHE A 27 -0.98 12.63 8.48
C PHE A 27 -0.98 12.52 10.01
N LYS A 28 -1.01 13.65 10.74
CA LYS A 28 -1.17 13.65 12.20
C LYS A 28 -2.49 12.98 12.62
N ARG A 29 -3.61 13.37 12.00
CA ARG A 29 -4.91 12.73 12.28
C ARG A 29 -4.92 11.24 11.95
N ILE A 30 -4.33 10.85 10.82
CA ILE A 30 -4.21 9.43 10.43
C ILE A 30 -3.46 8.65 11.49
N ARG A 31 -2.37 9.23 12.02
CA ARG A 31 -1.60 8.65 13.12
C ARG A 31 -2.45 8.54 14.39
N ASP A 32 -3.22 9.56 14.74
CA ASP A 32 -4.03 9.54 15.95
C ASP A 32 -5.25 8.59 15.85
N ASN A 33 -5.80 8.39 14.65
CA ASN A 33 -6.94 7.51 14.37
C ASN A 33 -6.56 6.12 13.80
N PHE A 34 -5.29 5.72 13.92
CA PHE A 34 -4.79 4.49 13.31
C PHE A 34 -5.24 3.23 14.07
N HIS A 35 -6.05 2.40 13.42
CA HIS A 35 -6.46 1.10 13.93
C HIS A 35 -5.55 -0.01 13.37
N PHE A 36 -5.13 -0.92 14.23
CA PHE A 36 -4.36 -2.09 13.81
C PHE A 36 -5.27 -3.26 13.53
N GLU A 37 -4.94 -4.04 12.50
CA GLU A 37 -5.63 -5.28 12.22
C GLU A 37 -4.63 -6.42 11.95
N LEU A 38 -4.81 -7.53 12.68
CA LEU A 38 -3.95 -8.71 12.57
C LEU A 38 -4.80 -9.96 12.31
N PHE A 39 -4.40 -10.79 11.34
CA PHE A 39 -5.03 -12.08 11.12
C PHE A 39 -4.42 -13.14 12.05
N LEU A 40 -5.16 -13.54 13.09
CA LEU A 40 -4.69 -14.43 14.15
C LEU A 40 -5.72 -15.53 14.41
N LYS A 41 -5.23 -16.77 14.60
CA LYS A 41 -6.07 -17.96 14.89
C LYS A 41 -7.30 -18.09 13.95
N GLY A 42 -7.15 -17.73 12.66
CA GLY A 42 -8.19 -17.86 11.65
C GLY A 42 -9.18 -16.69 11.55
N SER A 43 -9.02 -15.62 12.32
CA SER A 43 -9.90 -14.45 12.25
C SER A 43 -9.12 -13.12 12.33
N ASN A 44 -9.76 -12.03 11.87
CA ASN A 44 -9.19 -10.67 11.96
C ASN A 44 -9.43 -10.11 13.36
N MET A 45 -8.34 -9.78 14.05
CA MET A 45 -8.34 -9.06 15.32
C MET A 45 -8.16 -7.57 15.02
N LEU A 46 -9.10 -6.74 15.47
CA LEU A 46 -9.07 -5.29 15.27
C LEU A 46 -8.78 -4.59 16.60
N PHE A 47 -7.89 -3.60 16.55
CA PHE A 47 -7.48 -2.82 17.72
C PHE A 47 -7.70 -1.32 17.46
N SER A 48 -8.17 -0.63 18.49
CA SER A 48 -8.30 0.83 18.50
C SER A 48 -6.92 1.51 18.43
N PRO A 49 -6.86 2.84 18.26
CA PRO A 49 -5.60 3.58 18.29
C PRO A 49 -4.85 3.47 19.63
N PHE A 50 -5.58 3.13 20.70
CA PHE A 50 -5.08 2.87 22.05
C PHE A 50 -4.92 1.37 22.34
N TYR A 51 -4.82 0.55 21.30
CA TYR A 51 -4.55 -0.90 21.39
C TYR A 51 -5.61 -1.71 22.14
N THR A 52 -6.80 -1.14 22.33
CA THR A 52 -7.94 -1.86 22.89
C THR A 52 -8.53 -2.74 21.81
N GLN A 53 -8.75 -4.02 22.12
CA GLN A 53 -9.38 -4.96 21.20
C GLN A 53 -10.85 -4.57 20.95
N LEU A 54 -11.19 -4.32 19.68
CA LEU A 54 -12.54 -3.95 19.25
C LEU A 54 -13.27 -5.13 18.60
N ARG A 55 -12.54 -6.08 17.99
CA ARG A 55 -13.12 -7.23 17.29
C ARG A 55 -12.19 -8.45 17.36
N GLY A 56 -12.81 -9.63 17.33
CA GLY A 56 -12.14 -10.93 17.30
C GLY A 56 -12.06 -11.56 18.69
N GLU A 57 -11.63 -12.82 18.77
CA GLU A 57 -11.52 -13.54 20.04
C GLU A 57 -10.32 -13.04 20.85
N SER A 58 -10.51 -12.82 22.14
CA SER A 58 -9.40 -12.49 23.06
C SER A 58 -8.74 -13.75 23.58
N PHE A 59 -7.42 -13.74 23.71
CA PHE A 59 -6.66 -14.86 24.25
C PHE A 59 -5.38 -14.37 24.95
N PRO A 60 -4.87 -15.13 25.96
CA PRO A 60 -3.81 -14.66 26.84
C PRO A 60 -2.56 -14.16 26.13
N GLU A 61 -2.15 -14.80 25.04
CA GLU A 61 -0.95 -14.39 24.30
C GLU A 61 -1.12 -13.02 23.63
N LEU A 62 -2.32 -12.71 23.14
CA LEU A 62 -2.63 -11.42 22.53
C LEU A 62 -2.77 -10.32 23.59
N THR A 63 -3.50 -10.61 24.67
CA THR A 63 -3.64 -9.67 25.79
C THR A 63 -2.27 -9.33 26.39
N GLY A 64 -1.44 -10.34 26.61
CA GLY A 64 -0.06 -10.18 27.07
C GLY A 64 0.77 -9.33 26.11
N PHE A 65 0.72 -9.63 24.81
CA PHE A 65 1.40 -8.85 23.78
C PHE A 65 1.01 -7.36 23.84
N LEU A 66 -0.29 -7.04 23.78
CA LEU A 66 -0.77 -5.66 23.77
C LEU A 66 -0.35 -4.89 25.03
N SER A 67 -0.45 -5.52 26.20
CA SER A 67 -0.10 -4.88 27.48
C SER A 67 1.40 -4.58 27.67
N GLN A 68 2.27 -5.34 27.00
CA GLN A 68 3.73 -5.23 27.17
C GLN A 68 4.40 -4.42 26.06
N ASN A 69 3.69 -4.15 24.96
CA ASN A 69 4.28 -3.61 23.73
C ASN A 69 3.73 -2.25 23.33
N GLU A 70 3.13 -1.47 24.24
CA GLU A 70 2.55 -0.16 23.90
C GLU A 70 3.57 0.79 23.24
N GLU A 71 4.79 0.88 23.78
CA GLU A 71 5.86 1.70 23.20
C GLU A 71 6.23 1.24 21.78
N PHE A 72 6.40 -0.07 21.59
CA PHE A 72 6.66 -0.66 20.29
C PHE A 72 5.51 -0.37 19.31
N LEU A 73 4.25 -0.57 19.71
CA LEU A 73 3.09 -0.34 18.85
C LEU A 73 2.93 1.13 18.49
N ASN A 74 3.31 2.07 19.37
CA ASN A 74 3.34 3.49 19.06
C ASN A 74 4.42 3.78 18.01
N SER A 75 5.64 3.26 18.21
CA SER A 75 6.73 3.43 17.25
C SER A 75 6.46 2.76 15.90
N LEU A 76 5.75 1.62 15.88
CA LEU A 76 5.33 0.92 14.66
C LEU A 76 4.31 1.75 13.88
N LYS A 77 3.37 2.39 14.59
CA LYS A 77 2.40 3.32 14.01
C LYS A 77 3.12 4.49 13.33
N ASP A 78 4.07 5.11 14.04
CA ASP A 78 4.86 6.23 13.52
C ASP A 78 5.75 5.79 12.34
N PHE A 79 6.33 4.59 12.39
CA PHE A 79 7.07 3.97 11.29
C PHE A 79 6.21 3.79 10.04
N ILE A 80 4.99 3.25 10.19
CA ILE A 80 4.04 3.02 9.09
C ILE A 80 3.59 4.34 8.48
N VAL A 81 3.24 5.32 9.30
CA VAL A 81 2.81 6.66 8.86
C VAL A 81 3.96 7.39 8.14
N SER A 82 5.18 7.28 8.65
CA SER A 82 6.37 7.80 7.97
C SER A 82 6.63 7.10 6.63
N SER A 83 6.41 5.78 6.58
CA SER A 83 6.52 4.99 5.35
C SER A 83 5.47 5.38 4.31
N LEU A 84 4.22 5.62 4.73
CA LEU A 84 3.16 6.17 3.87
C LEU A 84 3.57 7.53 3.30
N PHE A 85 4.18 8.38 4.13
CA PHE A 85 4.61 9.71 3.70
C PHE A 85 5.77 9.66 2.70
N VAL A 86 6.74 8.74 2.86
CA VAL A 86 7.94 8.71 2.01
C VAL A 86 7.79 7.82 0.78
N TYR A 87 7.20 6.64 0.97
CA TYR A 87 7.23 5.54 0.00
C TYR A 87 5.86 5.22 -0.60
N SER A 88 4.93 6.17 -0.57
CA SER A 88 3.59 5.99 -1.08
C SER A 88 2.92 7.32 -1.45
N ALA A 89 1.78 7.23 -2.11
CA ALA A 89 0.80 8.30 -2.28
C ALA A 89 -0.61 7.88 -1.80
N VAL A 90 -0.73 6.77 -1.06
CA VAL A 90 -2.04 6.25 -0.60
C VAL A 90 -2.82 7.28 0.18
N ILE A 91 -2.18 8.07 1.04
CA ILE A 91 -2.90 9.07 1.84
C ILE A 91 -3.37 10.24 1.00
N GLU A 92 -2.49 10.79 0.17
CA GLU A 92 -2.79 11.94 -0.67
C GLU A 92 -3.87 11.62 -1.71
N GLU A 93 -3.81 10.43 -2.31
CA GLU A 93 -4.77 9.97 -3.32
C GLU A 93 -6.13 9.60 -2.72
N ASN A 94 -6.17 9.26 -1.43
CA ASN A 94 -7.39 8.84 -0.72
C ASN A 94 -7.82 9.82 0.35
N ALA A 95 -7.37 11.07 0.28
CA ALA A 95 -7.65 12.08 1.28
C ALA A 95 -9.16 12.27 1.49
N ASN A 96 -9.97 12.13 0.44
CA ASN A 96 -11.43 12.21 0.50
C ASN A 96 -12.08 11.18 1.45
N TYR A 97 -11.45 10.03 1.68
CA TYR A 97 -11.91 8.99 2.61
C TYR A 97 -11.34 9.14 4.02
N LEU A 98 -10.50 10.14 4.26
CA LEU A 98 -9.71 10.32 5.46
C LEU A 98 -9.78 11.75 5.99
N ILE A 99 -10.60 12.61 5.37
CA ILE A 99 -10.63 14.04 5.65
C ILE A 99 -11.56 14.38 6.81
N ASN A 100 -12.59 13.58 7.04
CA ASN A 100 -13.58 13.84 8.07
C ASN A 100 -13.11 13.28 9.42
N GLU A 101 -13.67 13.81 10.51
CA GLU A 101 -13.28 13.39 11.86
C GLU A 101 -13.73 11.96 12.19
N GLN A 102 -14.84 11.52 11.60
CA GLN A 102 -15.39 10.18 11.79
C GLN A 102 -14.70 9.11 10.91
N ASP A 103 -13.84 9.53 9.98
CA ASP A 103 -13.11 8.60 9.11
C ASP A 103 -11.95 7.98 9.89
N ILE A 104 -11.92 6.65 9.93
CA ILE A 104 -10.81 5.90 10.53
C ILE A 104 -9.95 5.25 9.46
N ILE A 105 -8.68 5.00 9.79
CA ILE A 105 -7.80 4.17 8.98
C ILE A 105 -7.53 2.85 9.70
N ILE A 106 -7.63 1.74 8.97
CA ILE A 106 -7.29 0.40 9.45
C ILE A 106 -6.07 -0.08 8.67
N GLY A 107 -4.96 -0.29 9.36
CA GLY A 107 -3.76 -0.93 8.83
C GLY A 107 -3.75 -2.41 9.15
N ARG A 108 -4.06 -3.25 8.16
CA ARG A 108 -3.95 -4.71 8.26
C ARG A 108 -2.53 -5.15 7.95
N LEU A 109 -1.82 -5.70 8.93
CA LEU A 109 -0.49 -6.25 8.72
C LEU A 109 -0.57 -7.68 8.19
N MET A 110 0.14 -7.92 7.10
CA MET A 110 0.33 -9.21 6.46
C MET A 110 1.82 -9.54 6.50
N TYR A 111 2.19 -10.57 7.25
CA TYR A 111 3.57 -11.05 7.26
C TYR A 111 3.94 -11.60 5.87
N ARG A 112 5.15 -11.24 5.41
CA ARG A 112 5.75 -11.81 4.20
C ARG A 112 6.89 -12.74 4.58
N GLU A 113 8.04 -12.16 4.92
CA GLU A 113 9.26 -12.90 5.25
C GLU A 113 10.10 -12.10 6.26
N HIS A 114 10.75 -12.79 7.20
CA HIS A 114 11.68 -12.20 8.16
C HIS A 114 11.08 -11.02 8.97
N SER A 115 11.45 -9.78 8.64
CA SER A 115 10.97 -8.52 9.22
C SER A 115 10.09 -7.72 8.25
N LYS A 116 9.75 -8.29 7.09
CA LYS A 116 9.00 -7.63 6.03
C LYS A 116 7.50 -7.91 6.12
N PHE A 117 6.72 -6.86 5.92
CA PHE A 117 5.27 -6.89 5.93
C PHE A 117 4.69 -6.15 4.73
N GLU A 118 3.57 -6.65 4.21
CA GLU A 118 2.63 -5.84 3.44
C GLU A 118 1.60 -5.27 4.43
N VAL A 119 1.35 -3.97 4.39
CA VAL A 119 0.29 -3.34 5.18
C VAL A 119 -0.80 -2.90 4.22
N LYS A 120 -2.00 -3.46 4.38
CA LYS A 120 -3.18 -3.09 3.60
C LYS A 120 -4.01 -2.09 4.38
N PHE A 121 -4.39 -1.01 3.72
CA PHE A 121 -5.14 0.07 4.32
C PHE A 121 -6.59 0.04 3.90
N TYR A 122 -7.44 0.28 4.87
CA TYR A 122 -8.87 0.45 4.67
C TYR A 122 -9.35 1.71 5.38
N SER A 123 -10.35 2.37 4.81
CA SER A 123 -11.13 3.40 5.49
C SER A 123 -12.49 2.84 5.91
N HIS A 124 -13.02 3.36 7.01
CA HIS A 124 -14.37 3.09 7.51
C HIS A 124 -14.88 4.30 8.29
N TYR A 125 -16.20 4.41 8.46
CA TYR A 125 -16.81 5.27 9.46
C TYR A 125 -16.72 4.66 10.87
N GLN A 126 -16.31 5.46 11.85
CA GLN A 126 -16.14 5.04 13.25
C GLN A 126 -17.42 4.44 13.85
N ASP A 127 -18.57 5.10 13.64
CA ASP A 127 -19.85 4.72 14.23
C ASP A 127 -20.41 3.41 13.66
N GLU A 128 -19.97 3.03 12.46
CA GLU A 128 -20.43 1.82 11.77
C GLU A 128 -19.47 0.63 11.97
N LEU A 129 -18.31 0.85 12.58
CA LEU A 129 -17.24 -0.15 12.67
C LEU A 129 -17.67 -1.46 13.34
N GLN A 130 -18.57 -1.38 14.34
CA GLN A 130 -19.06 -2.56 15.04
C GLN A 130 -20.11 -3.33 14.23
N ASN A 131 -21.01 -2.61 13.54
CA ASN A 131 -22.18 -3.19 12.87
C ASN A 131 -21.89 -3.62 11.43
N SER A 132 -21.01 -2.89 10.73
CA SER A 132 -20.81 -3.02 9.28
C SER A 132 -19.33 -3.19 8.89
N TYR A 133 -18.49 -3.70 9.79
CA TYR A 133 -17.04 -3.90 9.58
C TYR A 133 -16.60 -4.47 8.22
N ASN A 134 -17.43 -5.30 7.57
CA ASN A 134 -17.11 -5.90 6.28
C ASN A 134 -17.20 -4.91 5.10
N ASP A 135 -17.85 -3.77 5.31
CA ASP A 135 -18.10 -2.73 4.30
C ASP A 135 -16.96 -1.71 4.20
N LYS A 136 -15.86 -1.93 4.93
CA LYS A 136 -14.63 -1.13 4.83
C LYS A 136 -14.15 -0.98 3.38
N ILE A 137 -13.74 0.23 3.06
CA ILE A 137 -13.26 0.59 1.73
C ILE A 137 -11.75 0.35 1.68
N TYR A 138 -11.28 -0.48 0.75
CA TYR A 138 -9.85 -0.63 0.51
C TYR A 138 -9.30 0.64 -0.13
N ILE A 139 -8.24 1.21 0.46
CA ILE A 139 -7.64 2.45 -0.05
C ILE A 139 -6.21 2.25 -0.60
N GLY A 140 -5.54 1.14 -0.27
CA GLY A 140 -4.24 0.81 -0.87
C GLY A 140 -3.36 -0.07 0.02
N ARG A 141 -2.09 -0.17 -0.35
CA ARG A 141 -1.08 -0.96 0.38
C ARG A 141 0.26 -0.24 0.42
N ILE A 142 1.08 -0.65 1.38
CA ILE A 142 2.52 -0.39 1.35
C ILE A 142 3.27 -1.66 1.75
N PHE A 143 4.57 -1.64 1.51
CA PHE A 143 5.51 -2.64 2.02
C PHE A 143 6.39 -2.01 3.10
N ILE A 144 6.76 -2.72 4.14
CA ILE A 144 7.66 -2.23 5.19
C ILE A 144 8.65 -3.33 5.58
N ASP A 145 9.83 -2.92 6.04
CA ASP A 145 10.79 -3.79 6.70
C ASP A 145 11.11 -3.18 8.07
N LEU A 146 10.73 -3.86 9.14
CA LEU A 146 10.90 -3.35 10.51
C LEU A 146 12.38 -3.15 10.89
N ASN A 147 13.31 -3.84 10.21
CA ASN A 147 14.74 -3.67 10.46
C ASN A 147 15.34 -2.51 9.66
N LYS A 148 14.70 -2.06 8.57
CA LYS A 148 15.26 -1.07 7.65
C LYS A 148 14.19 -0.15 7.06
N PHE A 149 14.21 1.12 7.45
CA PHE A 149 13.33 2.12 6.85
C PHE A 149 13.75 2.50 5.42
N GLU A 150 15.04 2.72 5.18
CA GLU A 150 15.54 3.10 3.86
C GLU A 150 15.41 1.97 2.85
N LYS A 151 14.73 2.23 1.73
CA LYS A 151 14.54 1.25 0.67
C LYS A 151 15.43 1.52 -0.53
N GLU A 152 16.00 0.45 -1.06
CA GLU A 152 16.69 0.50 -2.35
C GLU A 152 15.71 0.91 -3.44
N HIS A 153 16.18 1.76 -4.36
CA HIS A 153 15.37 2.28 -5.47
C HIS A 153 14.02 2.85 -4.99
N LEU A 154 14.02 3.47 -3.80
CA LEU A 154 12.85 4.05 -3.14
C LEU A 154 11.70 3.06 -2.91
N GLY A 155 12.00 1.75 -2.88
CA GLY A 155 11.01 0.70 -2.67
C GLY A 155 10.13 0.39 -3.87
N LEU A 156 10.40 0.98 -5.04
CA LEU A 156 9.62 0.76 -6.27
C LEU A 156 9.60 -0.71 -6.70
N ASN A 157 10.70 -1.43 -6.42
CA ASN A 157 10.81 -2.86 -6.72
C ASN A 157 9.65 -3.68 -6.10
N GLU A 158 9.32 -3.42 -4.83
CA GLU A 158 8.22 -4.13 -4.14
C GLU A 158 6.87 -3.86 -4.81
N TYR A 159 6.62 -2.63 -5.25
CA TYR A 159 5.37 -2.26 -5.93
C TYR A 159 5.24 -2.94 -7.29
N PHE A 160 6.31 -2.95 -8.11
CA PHE A 160 6.26 -3.60 -9.42
C PHE A 160 6.12 -5.12 -9.30
N HIS A 161 6.83 -5.78 -8.39
CA HIS A 161 6.59 -7.20 -8.14
C HIS A 161 5.18 -7.46 -7.64
N SER A 162 4.65 -6.59 -6.81
CA SER A 162 3.27 -6.70 -6.37
C SER A 162 2.26 -6.59 -7.52
N ILE A 163 2.54 -5.89 -8.62
CA ILE A 163 1.64 -5.85 -9.79
C ILE A 163 1.45 -7.27 -10.34
N LEU A 164 2.54 -8.03 -10.50
CA LEU A 164 2.47 -9.42 -10.95
C LEU A 164 1.75 -10.32 -9.95
N GLU A 165 2.04 -10.19 -8.67
CA GLU A 165 1.39 -10.99 -7.63
C GLU A 165 -0.12 -10.73 -7.57
N GLN A 166 -0.56 -9.47 -7.73
CA GLN A 166 -1.99 -9.15 -7.75
C GLN A 166 -2.64 -9.61 -9.06
N ASN A 167 -1.98 -9.42 -10.21
CA ASN A 167 -2.47 -9.92 -11.49
C ASN A 167 -2.66 -11.45 -11.44
N ALA A 168 -1.69 -12.23 -10.96
CA ALA A 168 -1.85 -13.68 -10.82
C ALA A 168 -3.09 -14.07 -9.99
N LYS A 169 -3.34 -13.36 -8.87
CA LYS A 169 -4.55 -13.57 -8.03
C LYS A 169 -5.84 -13.18 -8.74
N ILE A 170 -5.81 -12.17 -9.60
CA ILE A 170 -6.94 -11.72 -10.42
C ILE A 170 -7.26 -12.78 -11.47
N GLN A 171 -6.24 -13.25 -12.21
CA GLN A 171 -6.36 -14.33 -13.20
C GLN A 171 -6.94 -15.61 -12.59
N GLU A 172 -6.40 -16.06 -11.45
CA GLU A 172 -6.88 -17.24 -10.74
C GLU A 172 -8.33 -17.07 -10.28
N ARG A 173 -8.67 -15.92 -9.70
CA ARG A 173 -10.04 -15.65 -9.24
C ARG A 173 -11.03 -15.56 -10.38
N ALA A 174 -10.61 -15.07 -11.54
CA ALA A 174 -11.45 -14.94 -12.72
C ALA A 174 -12.02 -16.28 -13.15
N LEU A 175 -11.17 -17.30 -13.20
CA LEU A 175 -11.52 -18.68 -13.55
C LEU A 175 -12.68 -19.24 -12.71
N HIS A 176 -12.74 -18.85 -11.43
CA HIS A 176 -13.69 -19.40 -10.47
C HIS A 176 -14.87 -18.48 -10.14
N LYS A 177 -14.85 -17.20 -10.56
CA LYS A 177 -15.80 -16.19 -10.09
C LYS A 177 -16.50 -15.40 -11.19
N LEU A 178 -15.99 -15.40 -12.42
CA LEU A 178 -16.71 -14.84 -13.56
C LEU A 178 -17.75 -15.83 -14.04
N ARG A 179 -18.97 -15.36 -14.32
CA ARG A 179 -20.00 -16.18 -14.94
C ARG A 179 -19.68 -16.44 -16.41
N TYR A 180 -19.17 -15.43 -17.09
CA TYR A 180 -18.83 -15.46 -18.51
C TYR A 180 -17.31 -15.38 -18.73
N TYR A 181 -16.56 -16.28 -18.08
CA TYR A 181 -15.08 -16.26 -18.14
C TYR A 181 -14.54 -16.25 -19.56
N ASP A 182 -15.04 -17.11 -20.44
CA ASP A 182 -14.56 -17.24 -21.83
C ASP A 182 -14.76 -15.96 -22.65
N ASP A 183 -15.83 -15.22 -22.39
CA ASP A 183 -16.13 -13.95 -23.06
C ASP A 183 -15.14 -12.84 -22.67
N TYR A 184 -14.58 -12.92 -21.46
CA TYR A 184 -13.67 -11.90 -20.94
C TYR A 184 -12.19 -12.30 -21.03
N LYS A 185 -11.89 -13.58 -21.16
CA LYS A 185 -10.53 -14.11 -21.11
C LYS A 185 -9.62 -13.45 -22.15
N LYS A 186 -9.92 -13.66 -23.43
CA LYS A 186 -9.09 -13.15 -24.52
C LYS A 186 -9.11 -11.62 -24.64
N PRO A 187 -10.29 -10.94 -24.62
CA PRO A 187 -10.31 -9.51 -24.85
C PRO A 187 -9.84 -8.67 -23.66
N TYR A 188 -9.79 -9.20 -22.43
CA TYR A 188 -9.42 -8.42 -21.25
C TYR A 188 -8.38 -9.08 -20.36
N LEU A 189 -8.59 -10.32 -19.92
CA LEU A 189 -7.71 -10.94 -18.93
C LEU A 189 -6.31 -11.22 -19.49
N ASP A 190 -6.23 -11.74 -20.71
CA ASP A 190 -4.96 -12.03 -21.39
C ASP A 190 -4.18 -10.71 -21.67
N GLU A 191 -4.89 -9.62 -21.99
CA GLU A 191 -4.28 -8.30 -22.23
C GLU A 191 -3.77 -7.66 -20.94
N ILE A 192 -4.55 -7.70 -19.85
CA ILE A 192 -4.11 -7.25 -18.52
C ILE A 192 -2.88 -8.04 -18.08
N ASP A 193 -2.85 -9.35 -18.32
CA ASP A 193 -1.71 -10.20 -17.99
C ASP A 193 -0.46 -9.81 -18.79
N TYR A 194 -0.62 -9.55 -20.09
CA TYR A 194 0.46 -9.06 -20.96
C TYR A 194 1.01 -7.73 -20.45
N LEU A 195 0.15 -6.71 -20.27
CA LEU A 195 0.54 -5.38 -19.81
C LEU A 195 1.17 -5.40 -18.41
N ALA A 196 0.65 -6.22 -17.49
CA ALA A 196 1.23 -6.38 -16.15
C ALA A 196 2.65 -6.97 -16.21
N LYS A 197 2.90 -7.92 -17.11
CA LYS A 197 4.23 -8.50 -17.34
C LYS A 197 5.19 -7.49 -17.96
N GLU A 198 4.74 -6.77 -18.98
CA GLU A 198 5.53 -5.73 -19.64
C GLU A 198 5.91 -4.60 -18.67
N VAL A 199 4.94 -4.06 -17.92
CA VAL A 199 5.20 -3.07 -16.86
C VAL A 199 6.25 -3.58 -15.89
N ASN A 200 6.11 -4.81 -15.40
CA ASN A 200 7.06 -5.35 -14.44
C ASN A 200 8.47 -5.48 -15.03
N SER A 201 8.63 -6.11 -16.19
CA SER A 201 9.95 -6.32 -16.79
C SER A 201 10.65 -5.01 -17.11
N GLU A 202 9.95 -4.08 -17.79
CA GLU A 202 10.51 -2.80 -18.20
C GLU A 202 10.83 -1.91 -16.98
N ALA A 203 9.93 -1.88 -15.99
CA ALA A 203 10.16 -1.08 -14.79
C ALA A 203 11.36 -1.59 -13.97
N LEU A 204 11.52 -2.91 -13.84
CA LEU A 204 12.64 -3.49 -13.10
C LEU A 204 13.99 -3.22 -13.77
N GLU A 205 14.08 -3.24 -15.10
CA GLU A 205 15.31 -2.87 -15.80
C GLU A 205 15.62 -1.38 -15.62
N ARG A 206 14.60 -0.52 -15.72
CA ARG A 206 14.78 0.93 -15.63
C ARG A 206 15.12 1.43 -14.24
N ILE A 207 14.54 0.86 -13.17
CA ILE A 207 14.89 1.30 -11.81
C ILE A 207 16.32 0.98 -11.42
N LYS A 208 16.99 0.01 -12.08
CA LYS A 208 18.42 -0.24 -11.86
C LYS A 208 19.28 0.98 -12.22
N LEU A 209 18.79 1.84 -13.11
CA LEU A 209 19.42 3.09 -13.50
C LEU A 209 19.21 4.21 -12.47
N PHE A 210 18.34 4.00 -11.47
CA PHE A 210 18.08 4.99 -10.44
C PHE A 210 19.21 4.98 -9.40
N PRO A 211 19.51 6.13 -8.78
CA PRO A 211 20.38 6.17 -7.59
C PRO A 211 19.89 5.22 -6.50
N LYS A 212 20.73 4.26 -6.09
CA LYS A 212 20.33 3.14 -5.20
C LYS A 212 19.70 3.57 -3.87
N SER A 213 20.21 4.60 -3.22
CA SER A 213 19.82 4.89 -1.83
C SER A 213 19.66 6.37 -1.50
N ASN A 214 20.15 7.31 -2.32
CA ASN A 214 20.05 8.71 -1.93
C ASN A 214 19.98 9.69 -3.11
N PHE A 215 18.76 10.01 -3.52
CA PHE A 215 18.48 11.10 -4.46
C PHE A 215 19.03 12.44 -3.98
N LYS A 216 19.24 12.67 -2.67
CA LYS A 216 19.83 13.92 -2.13
C LYS A 216 21.29 14.10 -2.57
N LYS A 217 22.06 13.03 -2.72
CA LYS A 217 23.48 13.06 -3.12
C LYS A 217 23.71 12.78 -4.61
N ALA A 218 22.68 12.38 -5.34
CA ALA A 218 22.77 12.13 -6.77
C ALA A 218 23.12 13.40 -7.57
N SER A 219 23.91 13.23 -8.63
CA SER A 219 24.27 14.30 -9.58
C SER A 219 23.06 14.74 -10.38
N THR A 220 23.06 15.98 -10.87
CA THR A 220 21.95 16.50 -11.70
C THR A 220 21.71 15.65 -12.94
N VAL A 221 22.77 15.14 -13.59
CA VAL A 221 22.67 14.27 -14.77
C VAL A 221 21.90 12.99 -14.43
N ALA A 222 22.29 12.29 -13.36
CA ALA A 222 21.60 11.07 -12.93
C ALA A 222 20.14 11.31 -12.52
N LEU A 223 19.84 12.50 -11.97
CA LEU A 223 18.48 12.89 -11.62
C LEU A 223 17.62 13.15 -12.86
N ILE A 224 18.17 13.78 -13.90
CA ILE A 224 17.49 13.99 -15.18
C ILE A 224 17.19 12.64 -15.85
N GLU A 225 18.19 11.75 -15.93
CA GLU A 225 17.98 10.39 -16.47
C GLU A 225 16.94 9.60 -15.66
N SER A 226 16.88 9.80 -14.34
CA SER A 226 15.85 9.18 -13.50
C SER A 226 14.45 9.69 -13.84
N ILE A 227 14.28 10.96 -14.22
CA ILE A 227 13.00 11.52 -14.67
C ILE A 227 12.52 10.81 -15.94
N ASP A 228 13.39 10.69 -16.94
CA ASP A 228 13.01 10.08 -18.22
C ASP A 228 12.55 8.63 -18.03
N ASN A 229 13.28 7.88 -17.19
CA ASN A 229 12.91 6.52 -16.85
C ASN A 229 11.62 6.44 -16.01
N LEU A 230 11.41 7.36 -15.06
CA LEU A 230 10.16 7.45 -14.28
C LEU A 230 8.95 7.70 -15.18
N LEU A 231 9.06 8.64 -16.12
CA LEU A 231 7.98 8.98 -17.05
C LEU A 231 7.65 7.81 -17.97
N HIS A 232 8.67 7.09 -18.45
CA HIS A 232 8.43 5.89 -19.25
C HIS A 232 7.67 4.82 -18.46
N ILE A 233 8.10 4.50 -17.24
CA ILE A 233 7.39 3.55 -16.38
C ILE A 233 5.96 4.01 -16.11
N GLN A 234 5.77 5.31 -15.82
CA GLN A 234 4.47 5.89 -15.57
C GLN A 234 3.52 5.72 -16.77
N ASN A 235 4.01 5.89 -18.01
CA ASN A 235 3.20 5.70 -19.21
C ASN A 235 2.72 4.24 -19.35
N LEU A 236 3.61 3.26 -19.14
CA LEU A 236 3.24 1.83 -19.15
C LEU A 236 2.19 1.53 -18.07
N MET A 237 2.35 2.08 -16.86
CA MET A 237 1.38 1.90 -15.78
C MET A 237 0.03 2.56 -16.10
N LEU A 238 0.03 3.71 -16.77
CA LEU A 238 -1.19 4.39 -17.20
C LEU A 238 -1.98 3.55 -18.19
N GLU A 239 -1.32 2.93 -19.16
CA GLU A 239 -1.94 2.02 -20.12
C GLU A 239 -2.58 0.81 -19.43
N LEU A 240 -1.83 0.12 -18.56
CA LEU A 240 -2.37 -0.97 -17.75
C LEU A 240 -3.58 -0.52 -16.89
N LYS A 241 -3.51 0.67 -16.28
CA LYS A 241 -4.58 1.24 -15.46
C LYS A 241 -5.82 1.56 -16.29
N ASP A 242 -5.67 2.23 -17.42
CA ASP A 242 -6.79 2.61 -18.30
C ASP A 242 -7.51 1.36 -18.83
N PHE A 243 -6.76 0.36 -19.27
CA PHE A 243 -7.31 -0.91 -19.74
C PHE A 243 -8.00 -1.70 -18.61
N THR A 244 -7.40 -1.73 -17.41
CA THR A 244 -8.02 -2.34 -16.22
C THR A 244 -9.34 -1.67 -15.86
N LEU A 245 -9.42 -0.33 -15.94
CA LEU A 245 -10.64 0.43 -15.66
C LEU A 245 -11.72 0.21 -16.73
N GLU A 246 -11.34 0.09 -18.00
CA GLU A 246 -12.27 -0.30 -19.05
C GLU A 246 -12.93 -1.65 -18.74
N PHE A 247 -12.12 -2.66 -18.40
CA PHE A 247 -12.64 -3.97 -18.05
C PHE A 247 -13.50 -3.93 -16.79
N GLU A 248 -13.11 -3.15 -15.77
CA GLU A 248 -13.90 -2.95 -14.57
C GLU A 248 -15.29 -2.41 -14.89
N ASN A 249 -15.38 -1.38 -15.75
CA ASN A 249 -16.66 -0.83 -16.19
C ASN A 249 -17.49 -1.86 -16.94
N LYS A 250 -16.87 -2.68 -17.80
CA LYS A 250 -17.55 -3.75 -18.51
C LYS A 250 -18.15 -4.79 -17.55
N LEU A 251 -17.41 -5.17 -16.52
CA LEU A 251 -17.86 -6.11 -15.49
C LEU A 251 -19.02 -5.53 -14.65
N ARG A 252 -19.01 -4.22 -14.37
CA ARG A 252 -20.12 -3.55 -13.68
C ARG A 252 -21.40 -3.59 -14.51
N LEU A 253 -21.30 -3.29 -15.80
CA LEU A 253 -22.43 -3.38 -16.73
C LEU A 253 -22.93 -4.82 -16.91
N GLY A 254 -22.03 -5.80 -16.87
CA GLY A 254 -22.35 -7.24 -16.89
C GLY A 254 -22.76 -7.82 -15.54
N GLU A 255 -22.91 -6.99 -14.49
CA GLU A 255 -23.28 -7.39 -13.14
C GLU A 255 -22.39 -8.52 -12.53
N GLU A 256 -21.10 -8.56 -12.87
CA GLU A 256 -20.13 -9.54 -12.37
C GLU A 256 -19.64 -9.20 -10.95
N THR A 257 -20.59 -8.98 -10.04
CA THR A 257 -20.40 -8.47 -8.67
C THR A 257 -19.48 -9.35 -7.81
N ASN A 258 -19.45 -10.65 -8.06
CA ASN A 258 -18.62 -11.61 -7.34
C ASN A 258 -17.12 -11.46 -7.62
N TYR A 259 -16.77 -10.86 -8.76
CA TYR A 259 -15.40 -10.73 -9.23
C TYR A 259 -14.91 -9.28 -9.27
N VAL A 260 -15.75 -8.32 -9.70
CA VAL A 260 -15.36 -6.92 -9.94
C VAL A 260 -14.59 -6.27 -8.79
N LYS A 261 -14.89 -6.63 -7.54
CA LYS A 261 -14.20 -6.14 -6.34
C LYS A 261 -12.69 -6.44 -6.30
N TYR A 262 -12.23 -7.48 -6.98
CA TYR A 262 -10.81 -7.81 -7.06
C TYR A 262 -10.09 -6.93 -8.06
N LEU A 263 -10.73 -6.69 -9.21
CA LEU A 263 -10.22 -5.77 -10.22
C LEU A 263 -10.21 -4.33 -9.70
N PHE A 264 -11.24 -3.92 -8.97
CA PHE A 264 -11.28 -2.63 -8.28
C PHE A 264 -10.10 -2.41 -7.31
N LYS A 265 -9.70 -3.43 -6.55
CA LYS A 265 -8.54 -3.31 -5.65
C LYS A 265 -7.25 -3.11 -6.43
N PHE A 266 -7.12 -3.82 -7.56
CA PHE A 266 -5.97 -3.70 -8.44
C PHE A 266 -5.90 -2.35 -9.15
N SER A 267 -7.03 -1.86 -9.69
CA SER A 267 -7.10 -0.52 -10.27
C SER A 267 -6.75 0.55 -9.23
N LYS A 268 -7.24 0.39 -7.99
CA LYS A 268 -6.90 1.28 -6.87
C LYS A 268 -5.39 1.28 -6.55
N ASP A 269 -4.79 0.10 -6.54
CA ASP A 269 -3.35 -0.08 -6.34
C ASP A 269 -2.54 0.59 -7.47
N LEU A 270 -2.92 0.39 -8.73
CA LEU A 270 -2.28 1.05 -9.88
C LEU A 270 -2.36 2.58 -9.79
N ILE A 271 -3.52 3.12 -9.43
CA ILE A 271 -3.71 4.58 -9.26
C ILE A 271 -2.77 5.13 -8.18
N ASN A 272 -2.72 4.48 -7.02
CA ASN A 272 -1.83 4.89 -5.92
C ASN A 272 -0.34 4.81 -6.34
N ASP A 273 0.04 3.74 -7.04
CA ASP A 273 1.43 3.52 -7.47
C ASP A 273 1.84 4.55 -8.54
N ILE A 274 0.96 4.86 -9.51
CA ILE A 274 1.15 5.95 -10.49
C ILE A 274 1.29 7.30 -9.79
N LYS A 275 0.45 7.57 -8.79
CA LYS A 275 0.52 8.82 -8.02
C LYS A 275 1.83 8.92 -7.23
N TYR A 276 2.34 7.80 -6.74
CA TYR A 276 3.65 7.75 -6.11
C TYR A 276 4.77 8.06 -7.11
N LEU A 277 4.72 7.54 -8.34
CA LEU A 277 5.66 7.93 -9.40
C LEU A 277 5.60 9.43 -9.71
N SER A 278 4.40 10.02 -9.80
CA SER A 278 4.25 11.48 -9.95
C SER A 278 4.88 12.24 -8.78
N LYS A 279 4.66 11.78 -7.55
CA LYS A 279 5.27 12.39 -6.35
C LYS A 279 6.80 12.38 -6.44
N LEU A 280 7.40 11.26 -6.86
CA LEU A 280 8.84 11.17 -7.08
C LEU A 280 9.32 12.12 -8.18
N TYR A 281 8.61 12.16 -9.31
CA TYR A 281 8.89 13.09 -10.40
C TYR A 281 8.91 14.55 -9.91
N TYR A 282 7.93 14.97 -9.12
CA TYR A 282 7.88 16.34 -8.57
C TYR A 282 9.04 16.61 -7.63
N LEU A 283 9.39 15.68 -6.74
CA LEU A 283 10.51 15.84 -5.82
C LEU A 283 11.85 15.96 -6.56
N ILE A 284 12.06 15.15 -7.60
CA ILE A 284 13.28 15.20 -8.42
C ILE A 284 13.31 16.48 -9.26
N SER A 285 12.20 16.84 -9.90
CA SER A 285 12.07 18.08 -10.69
C SER A 285 12.35 19.32 -9.86
N ASN A 286 11.80 19.42 -8.65
CA ASN A 286 12.07 20.53 -7.73
C ASN A 286 13.53 20.60 -7.32
N LYS A 287 14.19 19.44 -7.12
CA LYS A 287 15.61 19.40 -6.81
C LYS A 287 16.48 19.89 -7.98
N ILE A 288 16.11 19.54 -9.22
CA ILE A 288 16.84 19.93 -10.43
C ILE A 288 16.64 21.41 -10.74
N SER A 289 15.39 21.89 -10.67
CA SER A 289 15.02 23.23 -11.12
C SER A 289 15.72 24.33 -10.32
N LYS A 290 16.11 24.04 -9.06
CA LYS A 290 16.60 25.03 -8.08
C LYS A 290 15.67 26.25 -7.97
N TYR A 291 14.42 26.09 -8.38
CA TYR A 291 13.45 27.17 -8.43
C TYR A 291 12.90 27.38 -7.03
N SER A 292 13.17 28.56 -6.46
CA SER A 292 12.61 28.94 -5.17
C SER A 292 11.15 29.33 -5.36
N ILE A 293 10.25 28.61 -4.71
CA ILE A 293 8.87 29.06 -4.53
C ILE A 293 8.94 30.14 -3.44
N ILE A 294 9.12 31.40 -3.86
CA ILE A 294 9.08 32.59 -2.98
C ILE A 294 7.63 32.96 -2.74
#